data_AF-A0AAW9IV90-F1
#
_entry.id   AF-A0AAW9IV90-F1
#
_cell.length_a   1.000
_cell.length_b   1.000
_cell.length_c   1.000
_cell.angle_alpha   90.00
_cell.angle_beta   90.00
_cell.angle_gamma   90.00
#
_symmetry.space_group_name_H-M   'P 1'
#
loop_
_entity.id
_entity.type
_entity.pdbx_description
1 polymer ?
#
loop_
_entity_poly.entity_id
_entity_poly.type
_entity_poly.pdbx_seq_one_letter_code
_entity_poly.pdbx_strand_id
1 'polypeptide(L)'
;VLVEGEKNLAIFVNDINRPGLQLAGFYNYFAPERRQVIGKAEWSFLEAMGIELRKKRIDKYFSFNLKCLIITRDLEPQEELLKSAQKNKVWLIRTKLVTTKFMSKLTIYLAGELAPETRLHGVLVDVYGIGILITGESGIGKSETALELIKRGHRLVTDDAVDIKEIDGELIGTSPRITIGMLEVRGIGIIDVASLYGLSSVLQEKDIK
;
A
#
# COMPACT_ATOMS: atom_id res chain seq x y z
N VAL A 1 -3.83 -17.18 -9.36
CA VAL A 1 -4.75 -17.53 -8.25
C VAL A 1 -5.01 -19.02 -8.34
N LEU A 2 -4.99 -19.74 -7.23
CA LEU A 2 -5.26 -21.18 -7.20
C LEU A 2 -6.69 -21.49 -6.71
N VAL A 3 -7.17 -20.72 -5.72
CA VAL A 3 -8.55 -20.79 -5.22
C VAL A 3 -9.06 -19.37 -5.05
N GLU A 4 -10.26 -19.12 -5.57
CA GLU A 4 -10.98 -17.86 -5.32
C GLU A 4 -11.71 -17.95 -3.99
N GLY A 5 -11.56 -16.91 -3.17
CA GLY A 5 -12.27 -16.79 -1.90
C GLY A 5 -13.46 -15.84 -1.98
N GLU A 6 -13.92 -15.38 -0.82
CA GLU A 6 -14.95 -14.34 -0.73
C GLU A 6 -14.53 -13.04 -1.44
N LYS A 7 -15.45 -12.44 -2.20
CA LYS A 7 -15.21 -11.16 -2.88
C LYS A 7 -15.39 -9.99 -1.90
N ASN A 8 -14.86 -8.82 -2.26
CA ASN A 8 -15.00 -7.57 -1.51
C ASN A 8 -14.48 -7.66 -0.06
N LEU A 9 -13.39 -8.39 0.15
CA LEU A 9 -12.72 -8.47 1.44
C LEU A 9 -12.00 -7.17 1.74
N ALA A 10 -12.45 -6.48 2.79
CA ALA A 10 -11.73 -5.33 3.30
C ALA A 10 -10.41 -5.75 3.97
N ILE A 11 -9.39 -4.92 3.82
CA ILE A 11 -8.07 -5.08 4.43
C ILE A 11 -7.88 -3.88 5.36
N PHE A 12 -7.61 -4.16 6.63
CA PHE A 12 -7.45 -3.11 7.65
C PHE A 12 -6.10 -3.15 8.36
N VAL A 13 -5.30 -4.20 8.11
CA VAL A 13 -4.02 -4.42 8.78
C VAL A 13 -2.95 -4.62 7.72
N ASN A 14 -1.84 -3.89 7.84
CA ASN A 14 -0.67 -3.97 6.97
C ASN A 14 0.29 -5.12 7.34
N ASP A 15 0.23 -5.61 8.59
CA ASP A 15 1.03 -6.72 9.08
C ASP A 15 0.81 -8.03 8.31
N ILE A 16 1.91 -8.76 8.17
CA ILE A 16 1.96 -10.07 7.53
C ILE A 16 2.31 -11.11 8.59
N ASN A 17 1.65 -12.27 8.53
CA ASN A 17 1.95 -13.40 9.41
C ASN A 17 2.55 -14.57 8.64
N ARG A 18 3.58 -15.20 9.22
CA ARG A 18 4.13 -16.49 8.78
C ARG A 18 3.72 -17.57 9.77
N PRO A 19 2.81 -18.48 9.41
CA PRO A 19 2.06 -19.27 10.39
C PRO A 19 2.82 -20.50 10.93
N GLY A 20 4.14 -20.45 11.11
CA GLY A 20 4.94 -21.60 11.53
C GLY A 20 4.45 -22.25 12.84
N LEU A 21 4.21 -21.43 13.87
CA LEU A 21 3.70 -21.91 15.17
C LEU A 21 2.27 -22.44 15.07
N GLN A 22 1.42 -21.81 14.28
CA GLN A 22 0.03 -22.24 14.10
C GLN A 22 -0.05 -23.60 13.39
N LEU A 23 0.79 -23.80 12.36
CA LEU A 23 0.91 -25.10 11.70
C LEU A 23 1.48 -26.17 12.65
N ALA A 24 2.31 -25.79 13.62
CA ALA A 24 2.79 -26.69 14.67
C ALA A 24 1.74 -26.96 15.77
N GLY A 25 0.66 -26.17 15.83
CA GLY A 25 -0.45 -26.36 16.77
C GLY A 25 -0.58 -25.32 17.87
N PHE A 26 0.23 -24.28 17.86
CA PHE A 26 0.21 -23.22 18.87
C PHE A 26 -0.52 -21.98 18.34
N TYR A 27 -1.65 -21.64 18.97
CA TYR A 27 -2.57 -20.60 18.50
C TYR A 27 -2.72 -19.41 19.44
N ASN A 28 -1.97 -19.37 20.55
CA ASN A 28 -1.99 -18.20 21.43
C ASN A 28 -1.47 -17.00 20.63
N TYR A 29 -2.19 -15.88 20.71
CA TYR A 29 -1.89 -14.65 19.95
C TYR A 29 -1.93 -14.80 18.43
N PHE A 30 -2.69 -15.77 17.91
CA PHE A 30 -2.89 -15.87 16.48
C PHE A 30 -3.78 -14.74 15.96
N ALA A 31 -3.28 -14.00 14.97
CA ALA A 31 -3.95 -12.89 14.30
C ALA A 31 -4.37 -13.29 12.87
N PRO A 32 -5.56 -13.90 12.67
CA PRO A 32 -6.04 -14.35 11.36
C PRO A 32 -6.36 -13.20 10.38
N GLU A 33 -6.58 -11.99 10.89
CA GLU A 33 -6.81 -10.76 10.13
C GLU A 33 -5.59 -10.31 9.32
N ARG A 34 -4.39 -10.70 9.75
CA ARG A 34 -3.13 -10.47 9.02
C ARG A 34 -3.09 -11.30 7.75
N ARG A 35 -2.37 -10.80 6.74
CA ARG A 35 -2.16 -11.58 5.51
C ARG A 35 -1.22 -12.75 5.80
N GLN A 36 -1.66 -13.95 5.45
CA GLN A 36 -0.93 -15.17 5.80
C GLN A 36 0.01 -15.55 4.65
N VAL A 37 1.27 -15.82 4.96
CA VAL A 37 2.30 -16.16 3.96
C VAL A 37 3.00 -17.46 4.33
N ILE A 38 2.95 -18.43 3.43
CA ILE A 38 3.71 -19.68 3.50
C ILE A 38 4.95 -19.56 2.61
N GLY A 39 6.11 -19.66 3.24
CA GLY A 39 7.41 -19.76 2.58
C GLY A 39 7.92 -21.20 2.55
N LYS A 40 9.18 -21.35 2.17
CA LYS A 40 9.84 -22.66 2.10
C LYS A 40 9.83 -23.40 3.45
N ALA A 41 10.02 -22.69 4.56
CA ALA A 41 10.09 -23.31 5.89
C ALA A 41 8.72 -23.90 6.30
N GLU A 42 7.65 -23.10 6.23
CA GLU A 42 6.29 -23.54 6.56
C GLU A 42 5.83 -24.65 5.62
N TRP A 43 6.13 -24.53 4.33
CA TRP A 43 5.78 -25.54 3.33
C TRP A 43 6.52 -26.85 3.57
N SER A 44 7.83 -26.80 3.84
CA SER A 44 8.63 -28.03 4.11
C SER A 44 8.21 -28.69 5.42
N PHE A 45 7.82 -27.88 6.41
CA PHE A 45 7.29 -28.39 7.67
C PHE A 45 5.98 -29.15 7.46
N LEU A 46 5.08 -28.64 6.61
CA LEU A 46 3.88 -29.36 6.21
C LEU A 46 4.24 -30.66 5.46
N GLU A 47 5.19 -30.62 4.52
CA GLU A 47 5.65 -31.81 3.79
C GLU A 47 6.21 -32.90 4.70
N ALA A 48 6.92 -32.52 5.76
CA ALA A 48 7.46 -33.47 6.72
C ALA A 48 6.39 -34.11 7.62
N MET A 49 5.18 -33.55 7.69
CA MET A 49 4.08 -34.13 8.47
C MET A 49 3.42 -35.29 7.72
N GLY A 50 3.08 -36.34 8.48
CA GLY A 50 2.15 -37.37 8.00
C GLY A 50 0.78 -36.79 7.63
N ILE A 51 0.16 -37.36 6.61
CA ILE A 51 -1.07 -36.88 5.95
C ILE A 51 -2.20 -36.59 6.96
N GLU A 52 -2.47 -37.50 7.88
CA GLU A 52 -3.56 -37.33 8.86
C GLU A 52 -3.33 -36.13 9.80
N LEU A 53 -2.09 -36.00 10.31
CA LEU A 53 -1.73 -34.88 11.19
C LEU A 53 -1.75 -33.56 10.41
N ARG A 54 -1.20 -33.55 9.20
CA ARG A 54 -1.18 -32.40 8.29
C ARG A 54 -2.60 -31.89 8.03
N LYS A 55 -3.51 -32.79 7.67
CA LYS A 55 -4.93 -32.48 7.47
C LYS A 55 -5.56 -31.87 8.73
N LYS A 56 -5.35 -32.49 9.89
CA LYS A 56 -5.86 -31.98 11.17
C LYS A 56 -5.34 -30.58 11.50
N ARG A 57 -4.05 -30.31 11.25
CA ARG A 57 -3.42 -28.99 11.48
C ARG A 57 -3.97 -27.94 10.52
N ILE A 58 -4.07 -28.25 9.24
CA ILE A 58 -4.62 -27.36 8.21
C ILE A 58 -6.09 -27.06 8.52
N ASP A 59 -6.92 -28.07 8.76
CA ASP A 59 -8.34 -27.85 9.07
C ASP A 59 -8.54 -26.95 10.30
N LYS A 60 -7.72 -27.16 11.34
CA LYS A 60 -7.74 -26.28 12.52
C LYS A 60 -7.28 -24.86 12.17
N TYR A 61 -6.23 -24.70 11.36
CA TYR A 61 -5.71 -23.41 10.94
C TYR A 61 -6.76 -22.59 10.15
N PHE A 62 -7.48 -23.24 9.23
CA PHE A 62 -8.53 -22.59 8.44
C PHE A 62 -9.81 -22.30 9.24
N SER A 63 -10.01 -22.93 10.42
CA SER A 63 -11.17 -22.67 11.28
C SER A 63 -11.21 -21.25 11.88
N PHE A 64 -10.11 -20.50 11.80
CA PHE A 64 -9.98 -19.14 12.34
C PHE A 64 -10.37 -18.04 11.33
N ASN A 65 -11.15 -18.37 10.28
CA ASN A 65 -11.69 -17.40 9.30
C ASN A 65 -10.60 -16.58 8.58
N LEU A 66 -9.56 -17.26 8.12
CA LEU A 66 -8.52 -16.67 7.26
C LEU A 66 -9.15 -16.10 5.99
N LYS A 67 -8.71 -14.92 5.57
CA LYS A 67 -9.27 -14.29 4.34
C LYS A 67 -8.40 -14.49 3.11
N CYS A 68 -7.09 -14.59 3.28
CA CYS A 68 -6.14 -14.79 2.19
C CYS A 68 -4.87 -15.49 2.69
N LEU A 69 -4.43 -16.48 1.93
CA LEU A 69 -3.20 -17.23 2.13
C LEU A 69 -2.36 -17.19 0.86
N ILE A 70 -1.11 -16.76 1.00
CA ILE A 70 -0.18 -16.64 -0.12
C ILE A 70 0.94 -17.67 0.03
N ILE A 71 1.19 -18.43 -1.03
CA ILE A 71 2.32 -19.34 -1.15
C ILE A 71 3.38 -18.70 -2.05
N THR A 72 4.59 -18.58 -1.52
CA THR A 72 5.72 -17.94 -2.21
C THR A 72 6.62 -18.97 -2.88
N ARG A 73 7.56 -18.51 -3.73
CA ARG A 73 8.56 -19.34 -4.43
C ARG A 73 7.99 -20.40 -5.38
N ASP A 74 6.80 -20.18 -5.90
CA ASP A 74 6.10 -21.10 -6.82
C ASP A 74 5.94 -22.52 -6.26
N LEU A 75 5.92 -22.67 -4.93
CA LEU A 75 5.74 -23.97 -4.29
C LEU A 75 4.32 -24.49 -4.53
N GLU A 76 4.21 -25.76 -4.93
CA GLU A 76 2.91 -26.40 -5.13
C GLU A 76 2.26 -26.64 -3.76
N PRO A 77 1.05 -26.12 -3.49
CA PRO A 77 0.37 -26.38 -2.24
C PRO A 77 0.03 -27.86 -2.06
N GLN A 78 0.01 -28.30 -0.81
CA GLN A 78 -0.52 -29.61 -0.44
C GLN A 78 -2.00 -29.73 -0.79
N GLU A 79 -2.44 -30.94 -1.13
CA GLU A 79 -3.83 -31.21 -1.52
C GLU A 79 -4.81 -30.84 -0.40
N GLU A 80 -4.45 -31.09 0.86
CA GLU A 80 -5.26 -30.71 2.04
C GLU A 80 -5.42 -29.19 2.13
N LEU A 81 -4.38 -28.43 1.79
CA LEU A 81 -4.40 -26.97 1.85
C LEU A 81 -5.31 -26.39 0.75
N LEU A 82 -5.29 -26.97 -0.45
CA LEU A 82 -6.21 -26.65 -1.54
C LEU A 82 -7.67 -26.95 -1.15
N LYS A 83 -7.94 -28.15 -0.63
CA LYS A 83 -9.28 -28.58 -0.20
C LYS A 83 -9.83 -27.70 0.92
N SER A 84 -9.02 -27.40 1.94
CA SER A 84 -9.46 -26.55 3.05
C SER A 84 -9.64 -25.09 2.63
N ALA A 85 -8.84 -24.57 1.69
CA ALA A 85 -9.06 -23.23 1.13
C ALA A 85 -10.38 -23.15 0.36
N GLN A 86 -10.69 -24.14 -0.49
CA GLN A 86 -11.96 -24.21 -1.22
C GLN A 86 -13.15 -24.31 -0.26
N LYS A 87 -13.09 -25.24 0.71
CA LYS A 87 -14.15 -25.46 1.70
C LYS A 87 -14.48 -24.20 2.49
N ASN A 88 -13.46 -23.43 2.87
CA ASN A 88 -13.61 -22.24 3.70
C ASN A 88 -13.66 -20.93 2.90
N LYS A 89 -13.71 -20.99 1.55
CA LYS A 89 -13.74 -19.82 0.65
C LYS A 89 -12.62 -18.81 0.93
N VAL A 90 -11.40 -19.32 1.15
CA VAL A 90 -10.22 -18.51 1.41
C VAL A 90 -9.45 -18.33 0.10
N TRP A 91 -9.02 -17.10 -0.17
CA TRP A 91 -8.14 -16.85 -1.32
C TRP A 91 -6.82 -17.61 -1.13
N LEU A 92 -6.51 -18.50 -2.08
CA LEU A 92 -5.21 -19.15 -2.15
C LEU A 92 -4.46 -18.65 -3.38
N ILE A 93 -3.38 -17.92 -3.14
CA ILE A 93 -2.62 -17.24 -4.18
C ILE A 93 -1.20 -17.80 -4.17
N ARG A 94 -0.64 -18.02 -5.36
CA ARG A 94 0.76 -18.44 -5.53
C ARG A 94 1.54 -17.37 -6.26
N THR A 95 2.78 -17.15 -5.84
CA THR A 95 3.72 -16.22 -6.49
C THR A 95 5.10 -16.86 -6.63
N LYS A 96 5.79 -16.52 -7.72
CA LYS A 96 7.19 -16.92 -7.99
C LYS A 96 8.20 -16.14 -7.13
N LEU A 97 7.78 -15.04 -6.51
CA LEU A 97 8.65 -14.21 -5.71
C LEU A 97 9.17 -14.96 -4.48
N VAL A 98 10.42 -14.68 -4.14
CA VAL A 98 11.04 -15.10 -2.88
C VAL A 98 10.28 -14.50 -1.71
N THR A 99 10.11 -15.28 -0.63
CA THR A 99 9.27 -14.94 0.53
C THR A 99 9.55 -13.55 1.10
N THR A 100 10.82 -13.24 1.40
CA THR A 100 11.22 -11.92 1.94
C THR A 100 10.90 -10.79 0.98
N LYS A 101 11.25 -10.94 -0.31
CA LYS A 101 10.95 -9.93 -1.35
C LYS A 101 9.45 -9.70 -1.52
N PHE A 102 8.64 -10.76 -1.47
CA PHE A 102 7.19 -10.64 -1.53
C PHE A 102 6.64 -9.90 -0.31
N MET A 103 7.07 -10.30 0.89
CA MET A 103 6.62 -9.65 2.13
C MET A 103 6.98 -8.17 2.14
N SER A 104 8.23 -7.79 1.82
CA SER A 104 8.63 -6.38 1.78
C SER A 104 7.78 -5.55 0.81
N LYS A 105 7.52 -6.08 -0.40
CA LYS A 105 6.65 -5.38 -1.37
C LYS A 105 5.22 -5.24 -0.87
N LEU A 106 4.68 -6.29 -0.26
CA LEU A 106 3.33 -6.27 0.28
C LEU A 106 3.21 -5.30 1.46
N THR A 107 4.21 -5.26 2.36
CA THR A 107 4.25 -4.32 3.48
C THR A 107 4.27 -2.88 2.99
N ILE A 108 5.14 -2.54 2.03
CA ILE A 108 5.22 -1.18 1.46
C ILE A 108 3.89 -0.79 0.80
N TYR A 109 3.32 -1.69 0.00
CA TYR A 109 2.04 -1.47 -0.66
C TYR A 109 0.92 -1.21 0.37
N LEU A 110 0.78 -2.08 1.37
CA LEU A 110 -0.25 -1.94 2.38
C LEU A 110 -0.02 -0.72 3.29
N ALA A 111 1.23 -0.34 3.55
CA ALA A 111 1.54 0.88 4.30
C ALA A 111 1.01 2.12 3.58
N GLY A 112 1.16 2.24 2.26
CA GLY A 112 0.64 3.38 1.50
C GLY A 112 -0.87 3.35 1.24
N GLU A 113 -1.45 2.17 1.04
CA GLU A 113 -2.90 2.03 0.84
C GLU A 113 -3.70 2.24 2.13
N LEU A 114 -3.12 1.88 3.28
CA LEU A 114 -3.77 1.98 4.60
C LEU A 114 -3.25 3.16 5.43
N ALA A 115 -2.42 4.01 4.85
CA ALA A 115 -1.88 5.20 5.50
C ALA A 115 -3.02 6.13 5.95
N PRO A 116 -2.96 6.69 7.17
CA PRO A 116 -3.82 7.80 7.55
C PRO A 116 -3.66 8.95 6.55
N GLU A 117 -4.80 9.52 6.15
CA GLU A 117 -4.81 10.60 5.15
C GLU A 117 -5.66 11.79 5.63
N THR A 118 -5.27 12.98 5.19
CA THR A 118 -6.01 14.22 5.39
C THR A 118 -5.84 15.13 4.18
N ARG A 119 -6.68 16.16 4.08
CA ARG A 119 -6.58 17.19 3.05
C ARG A 119 -6.39 18.56 3.70
N LEU A 120 -5.35 19.28 3.29
CA LEU A 120 -5.09 20.65 3.71
C LEU A 120 -5.22 21.63 2.55
N HIS A 121 -5.62 22.86 2.86
CA HIS A 121 -5.58 23.95 1.89
C HIS A 121 -4.19 24.59 1.89
N GLY A 122 -3.58 24.70 0.71
CA GLY A 122 -2.22 25.20 0.57
C GLY A 122 -1.64 24.86 -0.79
N VAL A 123 -0.36 25.22 -0.96
CA VAL A 123 0.38 24.96 -2.20
C VAL A 123 1.63 24.16 -1.85
N LEU A 124 1.80 23.01 -2.46
CA LEU A 124 2.98 22.16 -2.26
C LEU A 124 3.90 22.31 -3.46
N VAL A 125 5.14 22.69 -3.18
CA VAL A 125 6.19 22.89 -4.19
C VAL A 125 7.45 22.14 -3.79
N ASP A 126 8.24 21.72 -4.78
CA ASP A 126 9.56 21.16 -4.58
C ASP A 126 10.62 22.21 -4.95
N VAL A 127 11.37 22.65 -3.93
CA VAL A 127 12.40 23.68 -4.02
C VAL A 127 13.73 23.05 -3.63
N TYR A 128 14.65 22.93 -4.59
CA TYR A 128 15.95 22.27 -4.41
C TYR A 128 15.87 20.83 -3.87
N GLY A 129 14.80 20.10 -4.17
CA GLY A 129 14.59 18.73 -3.68
C GLY A 129 13.88 18.66 -2.32
N ILE A 130 13.48 19.79 -1.73
CA ILE A 130 12.76 19.88 -0.46
C ILE A 130 11.29 20.20 -0.75
N GLY A 131 10.37 19.38 -0.23
CA GLY A 131 8.93 19.65 -0.36
C GLY A 131 8.47 20.67 0.67
N ILE A 132 8.02 21.83 0.20
CA ILE A 132 7.58 22.95 1.01
C ILE A 132 6.08 23.12 0.85
N LEU A 133 5.34 22.99 1.96
CA LEU A 133 3.91 23.30 2.02
C LEU A 133 3.71 24.77 2.40
N ILE A 134 3.29 25.58 1.45
CA ILE A 134 2.96 27.00 1.65
C ILE A 134 1.50 27.09 2.10
N THR A 135 1.29 27.57 3.33
CA THR A 135 -0.03 27.81 3.93
C THR A 135 -0.25 29.30 4.19
N GLY A 136 -1.48 29.69 4.48
CA GLY A 136 -1.87 31.08 4.72
C GLY A 136 -3.30 31.36 4.30
N GLU A 137 -3.78 32.56 4.57
CA GLU A 137 -5.14 32.99 4.22
C GLU A 137 -5.39 32.95 2.70
N SER A 138 -6.67 32.91 2.32
CA SER A 138 -7.04 32.96 0.90
C SER A 138 -6.68 34.31 0.29
N GLY A 139 -6.01 34.31 -0.86
CA GLY A 139 -5.62 35.54 -1.55
C GLY A 139 -4.39 36.26 -1.02
N ILE A 140 -3.65 35.67 -0.07
CA ILE A 140 -2.40 36.24 0.45
C ILE A 140 -1.23 36.18 -0.54
N GLY A 141 -1.37 35.44 -1.65
CA GLY A 141 -0.33 35.30 -2.67
C GLY A 141 0.35 33.93 -2.77
N LYS A 142 -0.28 32.85 -2.27
CA LYS A 142 0.34 31.51 -2.24
C LYS A 142 0.62 30.98 -3.65
N SER A 143 -0.39 31.03 -4.53
CA SER A 143 -0.32 30.53 -5.90
C SER A 143 0.58 31.43 -6.78
N GLU A 144 0.59 32.74 -6.54
CA GLU A 144 1.53 33.68 -7.15
C GLU A 144 2.98 33.40 -6.76
N THR A 145 3.22 33.08 -5.48
CA THR A 145 4.55 32.67 -4.99
C THR A 145 4.99 31.36 -5.66
N ALA A 146 4.10 30.38 -5.78
CA ALA A 146 4.39 29.13 -6.47
C ALA A 146 4.70 29.35 -7.96
N LEU A 147 3.97 30.24 -8.65
CA LEU A 147 4.26 30.60 -10.03
C LEU A 147 5.69 31.18 -10.19
N GLU A 148 6.10 32.05 -9.27
CA GLU A 148 7.44 32.62 -9.29
C GLU A 148 8.54 31.58 -9.02
N LEU A 149 8.27 30.61 -8.14
CA LEU A 149 9.17 29.47 -7.92
C LEU A 149 9.30 28.59 -9.18
N ILE A 150 8.18 28.32 -9.87
CA ILE A 150 8.19 27.55 -11.13
C ILE A 150 9.01 28.26 -12.20
N LYS A 151 8.86 29.59 -12.34
CA LYS A 151 9.68 30.40 -13.27
C LYS A 151 11.18 30.31 -12.98
N ARG A 152 11.56 30.04 -11.73
CA ARG A 152 12.95 29.83 -11.28
C ARG A 152 13.42 28.38 -11.44
N GLY A 153 12.61 27.50 -12.02
CA GLY A 153 12.94 26.10 -12.29
C GLY A 153 12.54 25.14 -11.17
N HIS A 154 11.74 25.57 -10.20
CA HIS A 154 11.18 24.69 -9.19
C HIS A 154 9.91 24.00 -9.69
N ARG A 155 9.42 23.03 -8.93
CA ARG A 155 8.35 22.14 -9.40
C ARG A 155 7.10 22.29 -8.55
N LEU A 156 5.94 22.38 -9.20
CA LEU A 156 4.65 22.33 -8.54
C LEU A 156 4.28 20.87 -8.24
N VAL A 157 3.82 20.59 -7.03
CA VAL A 157 3.16 19.32 -6.72
C VAL A 157 1.65 19.50 -6.82
N THR A 158 1.12 20.50 -6.11
CA THR A 158 -0.32 20.81 -6.14
C THR A 158 -0.59 22.24 -5.66
N ASP A 159 -1.71 22.81 -6.09
CA ASP A 159 -2.25 24.10 -5.67
C ASP A 159 -3.66 23.91 -5.08
N ASP A 160 -4.09 24.84 -4.23
CA ASP A 160 -5.34 24.87 -3.48
C ASP A 160 -5.55 23.71 -2.48
N ALA A 161 -5.47 22.46 -2.90
CA ALA A 161 -5.72 21.29 -2.09
C ALA A 161 -4.55 20.31 -2.11
N VAL A 162 -4.10 19.89 -0.92
CA VAL A 162 -3.00 18.94 -0.74
C VAL A 162 -3.52 17.71 -0.01
N ASP A 163 -3.51 16.57 -0.70
CA ASP A 163 -3.79 15.27 -0.10
C ASP A 163 -2.52 14.76 0.56
N ILE A 164 -2.54 14.63 1.89
CA ILE A 164 -1.39 14.28 2.71
C ILE A 164 -1.61 12.91 3.34
N LYS A 165 -0.67 12.00 3.13
CA LYS A 165 -0.61 10.69 3.79
C LYS A 165 0.57 10.63 4.75
N GLU A 166 0.37 10.01 5.91
CA GLU A 166 1.47 9.67 6.83
C GLU A 166 1.88 8.21 6.61
N ILE A 167 3.08 7.98 6.09
CA ILE A 167 3.65 6.65 5.88
C ILE A 167 4.92 6.54 6.72
N ASP A 168 4.90 5.66 7.73
CA ASP A 168 6.04 5.40 8.61
C ASP A 168 6.66 6.69 9.23
N GLY A 169 5.81 7.67 9.55
CA GLY A 169 6.22 8.96 10.13
C GLY A 169 6.68 10.01 9.12
N GLU A 170 6.67 9.70 7.82
CA GLU A 170 6.90 10.67 6.75
C GLU A 170 5.57 11.16 6.15
N LEU A 171 5.46 12.47 5.94
CA LEU A 171 4.30 13.09 5.31
C LEU A 171 4.53 13.18 3.81
N ILE A 172 3.68 12.54 3.02
CA ILE A 172 3.72 12.56 1.56
C ILE A 172 2.51 13.35 1.07
N GLY A 173 2.78 14.47 0.39
CA GLY A 173 1.76 15.30 -0.22
C GLY A 173 1.58 14.99 -1.71
N THR A 174 0.33 14.98 -2.15
CA THR A 174 -0.09 14.71 -3.53
C THR A 174 -1.17 15.70 -3.97
N SER A 175 -1.38 15.79 -5.28
CA SER A 175 -2.48 16.57 -5.85
C SER A 175 -3.74 15.71 -6.02
N PRO A 176 -4.94 16.26 -5.73
CA PRO A 176 -6.19 15.64 -6.15
C PRO A 176 -6.19 15.40 -7.66
N ARG A 177 -6.71 14.24 -8.10
CA ARG A 177 -6.65 13.81 -9.50
C ARG A 177 -7.17 14.84 -10.53
N ILE A 178 -8.13 15.67 -10.14
CA ILE A 178 -8.78 16.66 -11.02
C ILE A 178 -7.89 17.90 -11.23
N THR A 179 -7.02 18.23 -10.29
CA THR A 179 -6.25 19.49 -10.25
C THR A 179 -4.75 19.28 -10.48
N ILE A 180 -4.32 18.07 -10.85
CA ILE A 180 -2.91 17.75 -11.14
C ILE A 180 -2.35 18.72 -12.18
N GLY A 181 -1.26 19.41 -11.83
CA GLY A 181 -0.55 20.33 -12.73
C GLY A 181 -1.30 21.63 -13.04
N MET A 182 -2.46 21.84 -12.42
CA MET A 182 -3.24 23.07 -12.56
C MET A 182 -2.84 24.06 -11.46
N LEU A 183 -2.82 25.35 -11.80
CA LEU A 183 -2.53 26.44 -10.87
C LEU A 183 -3.53 27.58 -11.12
N GLU A 184 -4.22 28.05 -10.08
CA GLU A 184 -5.12 29.21 -10.20
C GLU A 184 -4.40 30.49 -9.78
N VAL A 185 -4.24 31.43 -10.70
CA VAL A 185 -3.57 32.71 -10.43
C VAL A 185 -4.52 33.87 -10.68
N ARG A 186 -4.67 34.76 -9.69
CA ARG A 186 -5.59 35.90 -9.82
C ARG A 186 -5.17 36.80 -10.97
N GLY A 187 -6.14 37.19 -11.80
CA GLY A 187 -5.92 38.01 -13.00
C GLY A 187 -5.43 37.24 -14.22
N ILE A 188 -5.00 35.98 -14.08
CA ILE A 188 -4.64 35.10 -15.20
C ILE A 188 -5.72 34.04 -15.40
N GLY A 189 -6.28 33.52 -14.30
CA GLY A 189 -7.16 32.35 -14.30
C GLY A 189 -6.40 31.06 -14.03
N ILE A 190 -7.05 29.94 -14.31
CA ILE A 190 -6.48 28.60 -14.17
C ILE A 190 -5.53 28.33 -15.35
N ILE A 191 -4.30 27.90 -15.05
CA ILE A 191 -3.29 27.54 -16.05
C ILE A 191 -2.84 26.09 -15.88
N ASP A 192 -2.49 25.46 -17.01
CA ASP A 192 -1.76 24.19 -17.02
C ASP A 192 -0.26 24.48 -17.00
N VAL A 193 0.36 24.16 -15.86
CA VAL A 193 1.78 24.41 -15.61
C VAL A 193 2.66 23.57 -16.53
N ALA A 194 2.29 22.31 -16.79
CA ALA A 194 3.07 21.42 -17.64
C ALA A 194 3.06 21.88 -19.11
N SER A 195 1.94 22.41 -19.58
CA SER A 195 1.82 22.97 -20.94
C SER A 195 2.66 24.24 -21.13
N LEU A 196 2.80 25.07 -20.10
CA LEU A 196 3.52 26.35 -20.20
C LEU A 196 5.00 26.26 -19.85
N TYR A 197 5.38 25.44 -18.87
CA TYR A 197 6.73 25.36 -18.31
C TYR A 197 7.38 23.97 -18.51
N GLY A 198 6.70 23.06 -19.20
CA GLY A 198 7.17 21.72 -19.52
C GLY A 198 6.86 20.69 -18.43
N LEU A 199 6.81 19.41 -18.81
CA LEU A 199 6.46 18.30 -17.91
C LEU A 199 7.35 18.20 -16.66
N SER A 200 8.61 18.67 -16.73
CA SER A 200 9.53 18.66 -15.59
C SER A 200 9.18 19.67 -14.49
N SER A 201 8.27 20.61 -14.75
CA SER A 201 7.81 21.62 -13.80
C SER A 201 6.72 21.13 -12.85
N VAL A 202 6.24 19.89 -13.02
CA VAL A 202 5.20 19.28 -12.18
C VAL A 202 5.71 17.95 -11.59
N LEU A 203 5.31 17.66 -10.35
CA LEU A 203 5.53 16.40 -9.65
C LEU A 203 4.19 15.83 -9.19
N GLN A 204 4.06 14.49 -9.17
CA GLN A 204 2.84 13.85 -8.70
C GLN A 204 2.75 13.80 -7.17
N GLU A 205 3.90 13.59 -6.52
CA GLU A 205 4.01 13.45 -5.08
C GLU A 205 5.33 14.05 -4.58
N LYS A 206 5.35 14.49 -3.32
CA LYS A 206 6.56 14.95 -2.66
C LYS A 206 6.46 14.79 -1.14
N ASP A 207 7.56 14.37 -0.52
CA ASP A 207 7.71 14.40 0.93
C ASP A 207 7.71 15.84 1.45
N ILE A 208 6.88 16.11 2.46
CA ILE A 208 6.78 17.42 3.11
C ILE A 208 7.80 17.46 4.25
N LYS A 209 8.68 18.46 4.26
CA LYS A 209 9.77 18.62 5.23
C LYS A 209 9.68 19.93 6.01
#